data_AF-A0A0S9KNK4-F1
#
_entry.id   AF-A0A0S9KNK4-F1
#
_cell.length_a   1.000
_cell.length_b   1.000
_cell.length_c   1.000
_cell.angle_alpha   90.00
_cell.angle_beta   90.00
_cell.angle_gamma   90.00
#
_symmetry.space_group_name_H-M   'P 1'
#
loop_
_entity.id
_entity.type
_entity.pdbx_description
1 polymer ?
#
loop_
_entity_poly.entity_id
_entity_poly.type
_entity_poly.pdbx_seq_one_letter_code
_entity_poly.pdbx_strand_id
1 'polypeptide(L)'
;MRRLRTTWTARKSKYWHGAVTVDPNHSAKVEGDNYLTRSADLDEVDTTIEGAQQDLMRRAQAVALVVADEDTLADAVDDPTFATQRGEGSNSSGWDMFAAACRDPFSSPFGPKGTFCTAAVWSCLVCPLAVITPSKLPALMRLEGYLRDQSAAVTQTEWLRIYGPAWVQLTTRIFPKFAESVIAEARRIVEENLDLPMPIEPLES
;
A
#
# COMPACT_ATOMS: atom_id res chain seq x y z
N MET A 1 27.04 -38.89 -17.14
CA MET A 1 25.85 -37.99 -17.17
C MET A 1 25.78 -36.94 -16.05
N ARG A 2 26.54 -37.04 -14.94
CA ARG A 2 26.44 -36.10 -13.80
C ARG A 2 26.89 -34.65 -14.08
N ARG A 3 27.81 -34.45 -15.03
CA ARG A 3 28.43 -33.14 -15.38
C ARG A 3 27.53 -32.19 -16.19
N LEU A 4 26.54 -32.73 -16.93
CA LEU A 4 25.61 -31.91 -17.73
C LEU A 4 24.54 -31.26 -16.86
N ARG A 5 24.18 -31.90 -15.74
CA ARG A 5 23.16 -31.40 -14.80
C ARG A 5 23.68 -30.20 -14.00
N THR A 6 24.94 -30.24 -13.55
CA THR A 6 25.55 -29.13 -12.80
C THR A 6 25.75 -27.88 -13.64
N THR A 7 26.14 -27.99 -14.91
CA THR A 7 26.26 -26.82 -15.82
C THR A 7 24.91 -26.23 -16.20
N TRP A 8 23.85 -27.03 -16.27
CA TRP A 8 22.49 -26.54 -16.50
C TRP A 8 21.93 -25.78 -15.30
N THR A 9 22.07 -26.31 -14.08
CA THR A 9 21.61 -25.64 -12.85
C THR A 9 22.41 -24.35 -12.59
N ALA A 10 23.73 -24.35 -12.81
CA ALA A 10 24.56 -23.15 -12.69
C ALA A 10 24.21 -22.05 -13.71
N ARG A 11 23.75 -22.41 -14.91
CA ARG A 11 23.24 -21.43 -15.89
C ARG A 11 21.88 -20.85 -15.48
N LYS A 12 20.99 -21.64 -14.89
CA LYS A 12 19.72 -21.15 -14.34
C LYS A 12 19.92 -20.16 -13.19
N SER A 13 20.98 -20.34 -12.39
CA SER A 13 21.37 -19.41 -11.31
C SER A 13 21.74 -17.99 -11.79
N LYS A 14 22.11 -17.78 -13.06
CA LYS A 14 22.44 -16.43 -13.56
C LYS A 14 21.22 -15.57 -13.91
N TYR A 15 20.06 -16.18 -14.05
CA TYR A 15 18.80 -15.48 -14.34
C TYR A 15 17.94 -15.34 -13.08
N TRP A 16 18.60 -15.34 -11.91
CA TRP A 16 18.01 -15.71 -10.64
C TRP A 16 18.05 -14.55 -9.66
N HIS A 17 17.02 -13.72 -9.66
CA HIS A 17 16.90 -12.56 -8.77
C HIS A 17 16.33 -12.94 -7.39
N GLY A 18 16.94 -13.92 -6.70
CA GLY A 18 16.57 -14.30 -5.33
C GLY A 18 15.32 -15.18 -5.15
N ALA A 19 14.78 -15.81 -6.21
CA ALA A 19 13.51 -16.55 -6.16
C ALA A 19 13.62 -18.01 -5.67
N VAL A 20 13.23 -18.31 -4.43
CA VAL A 20 13.45 -19.60 -3.71
C VAL A 20 12.88 -20.90 -4.35
N THR A 21 12.18 -20.84 -5.49
CA THR A 21 11.63 -22.02 -6.20
C THR A 21 12.00 -21.99 -7.68
N VAL A 22 12.89 -22.90 -8.10
CA VAL A 22 13.50 -22.92 -9.45
C VAL A 22 12.97 -24.03 -10.34
N ASP A 23 12.54 -25.11 -9.70
CA ASP A 23 11.94 -26.29 -10.31
C ASP A 23 10.55 -26.48 -9.70
N PRO A 24 9.47 -26.50 -10.50
CA PRO A 24 8.13 -26.75 -9.99
C PRO A 24 7.96 -28.13 -9.33
N ASN A 25 8.92 -29.04 -9.48
CA ASN A 25 8.92 -30.34 -8.81
C ASN A 25 9.58 -30.34 -7.42
N HIS A 26 10.17 -29.23 -6.98
CA HIS A 26 10.82 -29.13 -5.68
C HIS A 26 10.18 -28.06 -4.81
N SER A 27 10.15 -28.31 -3.50
CA SER A 27 9.77 -27.27 -2.54
C SER A 27 10.91 -26.26 -2.38
N ALA A 28 10.57 -25.04 -1.99
CA ALA A 28 11.55 -23.97 -1.75
C ALA A 28 12.66 -24.39 -0.79
N LYS A 29 12.32 -25.20 0.21
CA LYS A 29 13.29 -25.74 1.18
C LYS A 29 14.26 -26.73 0.56
N VAL A 30 13.77 -27.69 -0.23
CA VAL A 30 14.62 -28.69 -0.91
C VAL A 30 15.57 -28.01 -1.90
N GLU A 31 15.06 -27.00 -2.59
CA GLU A 31 15.84 -26.19 -3.53
C GLU A 31 16.92 -25.38 -2.80
N GLY A 32 16.56 -24.75 -1.67
CA GLY A 32 17.48 -24.01 -0.82
C GLY A 32 18.61 -24.85 -0.22
N ASP A 33 18.29 -26.02 0.33
CA ASP A 33 19.25 -26.84 1.06
C ASP A 33 20.24 -27.57 0.12
N ASN A 34 19.85 -27.86 -1.14
CA ASN A 34 20.60 -28.76 -2.02
C ASN A 34 21.06 -28.14 -3.34
N TYR A 35 20.37 -27.11 -3.83
CA TYR A 35 20.60 -26.54 -5.17
C TYR A 35 21.00 -25.07 -5.15
N LEU A 36 20.72 -24.34 -4.06
CA LEU A 36 21.37 -23.06 -3.75
C LEU A 36 22.78 -23.27 -3.23
N THR A 37 23.64 -23.88 -4.04
CA THR A 37 25.07 -23.96 -3.75
C THR A 37 25.83 -22.85 -4.47
N ARG A 38 26.25 -21.85 -3.67
CA ARG A 38 27.54 -21.15 -3.76
C ARG A 38 27.81 -20.16 -4.90
N SER A 39 26.82 -19.77 -5.70
CA SER A 39 27.00 -18.75 -6.75
C SER A 39 25.91 -17.68 -6.79
N ALA A 40 25.23 -17.44 -5.67
CA ALA A 40 24.58 -16.15 -5.53
C ALA A 40 25.72 -15.13 -5.40
N ASP A 41 25.77 -14.16 -6.31
CA ASP A 41 26.67 -13.04 -6.16
C ASP A 41 26.36 -12.40 -4.80
N LEU A 42 27.32 -12.44 -3.87
CA LEU A 42 27.07 -11.99 -2.50
C LEU A 42 26.70 -10.51 -2.49
N ASP A 43 27.24 -9.73 -3.44
CA ASP A 43 26.90 -8.33 -3.61
C ASP A 43 25.43 -8.17 -4.08
N GLU A 44 24.92 -9.07 -4.93
CA GLU A 44 23.51 -9.07 -5.37
C GLU A 44 22.56 -9.52 -4.25
N VAL A 45 22.97 -10.50 -3.44
CA VAL A 45 22.23 -10.94 -2.26
C VAL A 45 22.17 -9.84 -1.22
N ASP A 46 23.30 -9.20 -0.92
CA ASP A 46 23.37 -8.09 0.03
C ASP A 46 22.53 -6.91 -0.46
N THR A 47 22.61 -6.55 -1.74
CA THR A 47 21.75 -5.52 -2.34
C THR A 47 20.26 -5.86 -2.22
N THR A 48 19.90 -7.14 -2.42
CA THR A 48 18.51 -7.61 -2.30
C THR A 48 18.02 -7.55 -0.84
N ILE A 49 18.86 -7.99 0.10
CA ILE A 49 18.56 -7.93 1.54
C ILE A 49 18.42 -6.48 1.99
N GLU A 50 19.37 -5.62 1.64
CA GLU A 50 19.33 -4.19 1.94
C GLU A 50 18.09 -3.53 1.34
N GLY A 51 17.77 -3.84 0.07
CA GLY A 51 16.56 -3.37 -0.59
C GLY A 51 15.29 -3.78 0.15
N ALA A 52 15.20 -5.04 0.58
CA ALA A 52 14.07 -5.57 1.34
C ALA A 52 13.98 -4.95 2.75
N GLN A 53 15.10 -4.78 3.45
CA GLN A 53 15.16 -4.14 4.76
C GLN A 53 14.77 -2.67 4.69
N GLN A 54 15.29 -1.93 3.71
CA GLN A 54 14.88 -0.55 3.47
C GLN A 54 13.40 -0.47 3.11
N ASP A 55 12.85 -1.44 2.37
CA ASP A 55 11.41 -1.48 2.08
C ASP A 55 10.57 -1.72 3.33
N LEU A 56 10.99 -2.64 4.20
CA LEU A 56 10.36 -2.86 5.50
C LEU A 56 10.41 -1.61 6.38
N MET A 57 11.56 -0.94 6.47
CA MET A 57 11.70 0.30 7.25
C MET A 57 10.85 1.42 6.67
N ARG A 58 10.84 1.59 5.34
CA ARG A 58 9.96 2.56 4.66
C ARG A 58 8.50 2.27 4.96
N ARG A 59 8.03 1.03 4.85
CA ARG A 59 6.63 0.66 5.18
C ARG A 59 6.30 0.87 6.65
N ALA A 60 7.25 0.62 7.55
CA ALA A 60 7.06 0.85 8.98
C ALA A 60 6.98 2.34 9.34
N GLN A 61 7.66 3.20 8.59
CA GLN A 61 7.71 4.65 8.79
C GLN A 61 6.72 5.42 7.91
N ALA A 62 6.24 4.81 6.83
CA ALA A 62 5.30 5.40 5.90
C ALA A 62 3.90 5.42 6.50
N VAL A 63 3.59 6.54 7.13
CA VAL A 63 2.26 6.86 7.61
C VAL A 63 1.73 7.99 6.72
N ALA A 64 0.46 7.89 6.31
CA ALA A 64 -0.20 9.00 5.66
C ALA A 64 -0.14 10.25 6.56
N LEU A 65 0.07 11.42 5.98
CA LEU A 65 -0.05 12.67 6.72
C LEU A 65 -1.53 12.88 7.05
N VAL A 66 -1.87 12.90 8.33
CA VAL A 66 -3.24 13.17 8.78
C VAL A 66 -3.32 14.62 9.24
N VAL A 67 -4.09 15.42 8.50
CA VAL A 67 -4.37 16.82 8.79
C VAL A 67 -5.78 16.87 9.38
N ALA A 68 -5.88 17.06 10.69
CA ALA A 68 -7.14 17.00 11.41
C ALA A 68 -8.06 18.21 11.17
N ASP A 69 -7.46 19.34 10.77
CA ASP A 69 -8.13 20.60 10.49
C ASP A 69 -7.69 21.11 9.11
N GLU A 70 -8.65 21.28 8.20
CA GLU A 70 -8.39 21.66 6.81
C GLU A 70 -7.75 23.06 6.71
N ASP A 71 -8.00 23.93 7.68
CA ASP A 71 -7.38 25.27 7.77
C ASP A 71 -5.86 25.20 8.01
N THR A 72 -5.37 24.08 8.58
CA THR A 72 -3.94 23.85 8.85
C THR A 72 -3.20 23.14 7.72
N LEU A 73 -3.91 22.79 6.63
CA LEU A 73 -3.36 22.02 5.53
C LEU A 73 -2.17 22.71 4.84
N ALA A 74 -2.26 24.03 4.65
CA ALA A 74 -1.21 24.81 4.01
C ALA A 74 0.08 24.83 4.84
N ASP A 75 -0.03 24.79 6.17
CA ASP A 75 1.11 24.74 7.08
C ASP A 75 1.70 23.33 7.21
N ALA A 76 0.86 22.30 7.03
CA ALA A 76 1.25 20.90 7.19
C ALA A 76 1.95 20.30 5.96
N VAL A 77 1.85 20.94 4.79
CA VAL A 77 2.40 20.44 3.53
C VAL A 77 3.45 21.43 3.03
N ASP A 78 4.68 20.95 2.83
CA ASP A 78 5.83 21.75 2.34
C ASP A 78 5.62 22.33 0.92
N ASP A 79 4.54 21.96 0.24
CA ASP A 79 4.13 22.46 -1.07
C ASP A 79 2.91 23.38 -0.95
N PRO A 80 3.09 24.72 -1.00
CA PRO A 80 1.98 25.68 -0.91
C PRO A 80 1.01 25.61 -2.09
N THR A 81 1.41 24.98 -3.21
CA THR A 81 0.50 24.74 -4.34
C THR A 81 -0.45 23.58 -4.08
N PHE A 82 -0.12 22.66 -3.18
CA PHE A 82 -0.99 21.52 -2.80
C PHE A 82 -2.26 21.97 -2.07
N ALA A 83 -2.14 22.98 -1.20
CA ALA A 83 -3.28 23.52 -0.46
C ALA A 83 -4.17 24.42 -1.34
N THR A 84 -3.57 25.27 -2.17
CA THR A 84 -4.29 26.21 -3.06
C THR A 84 -5.01 25.51 -4.20
N GLN A 85 -4.48 24.38 -4.71
CA GLN A 85 -5.12 23.57 -5.73
C GLN A 85 -6.40 22.85 -5.24
N ARG A 86 -6.62 22.72 -3.93
CA ARG A 86 -7.82 22.07 -3.37
C ARG A 86 -9.01 23.04 -3.24
N GLY A 87 -8.73 24.34 -3.15
CA GLY A 87 -9.70 25.37 -2.81
C GLY A 87 -10.36 26.01 -4.02
N GLU A 88 -11.25 25.30 -4.71
CA GLU A 88 -12.38 25.84 -5.49
C GLU A 88 -13.13 24.66 -6.11
N GLY A 89 -14.47 24.66 -6.02
CA GLY A 89 -15.33 23.54 -6.43
C GLY A 89 -15.10 23.09 -7.88
N SER A 90 -14.25 22.07 -8.05
CA SER A 90 -14.01 21.33 -9.28
C SER A 90 -13.19 20.09 -8.93
N ASN A 91 -13.40 18.98 -9.65
CA ASN A 91 -12.60 17.75 -9.59
C ASN A 91 -11.17 17.93 -10.16
N SER A 92 -10.55 19.06 -9.86
CA SER A 92 -9.23 19.51 -10.28
C SER A 92 -8.84 20.59 -9.27
N SER A 93 -8.00 20.33 -8.28
CA SER A 93 -6.58 20.13 -8.53
C SER A 93 -5.84 19.53 -7.33
N GLY A 94 -4.75 18.81 -7.61
CA GLY A 94 -4.15 17.81 -6.72
C GLY A 94 -4.80 16.44 -6.92
N TRP A 95 -4.01 15.37 -7.00
CA TRP A 95 -4.52 14.04 -7.37
C TRP A 95 -5.40 13.46 -6.27
N ASP A 96 -6.69 13.76 -6.32
CA ASP A 96 -7.64 13.44 -5.28
C ASP A 96 -8.10 11.98 -5.39
N MET A 97 -7.47 11.10 -4.63
CA MET A 97 -7.78 9.67 -4.63
C MET A 97 -8.92 9.37 -3.65
N PHE A 98 -9.50 8.17 -3.78
CA PHE A 98 -10.59 7.73 -2.92
C PHE A 98 -10.28 7.87 -1.43
N ALA A 99 -9.14 7.34 -0.97
CA ALA A 99 -8.78 7.31 0.45
C ALA A 99 -7.99 8.54 0.93
N ALA A 100 -7.37 9.31 0.03
CA ALA A 100 -6.52 10.45 0.38
C ALA A 100 -6.29 11.37 -0.81
N ALA A 101 -5.91 12.63 -0.57
CA ALA A 101 -5.29 13.42 -1.61
C ALA A 101 -3.82 12.99 -1.77
N CYS A 102 -3.38 12.75 -3.01
CA CYS A 102 -2.03 12.31 -3.33
C CYS A 102 -1.15 13.50 -3.72
N ARG A 103 0.02 13.63 -3.07
CA ARG A 103 1.02 14.65 -3.42
C ARG A 103 1.66 14.42 -4.79
N ASP A 104 1.95 13.16 -5.14
CA ASP A 104 2.51 12.81 -6.45
C ASP A 104 2.29 11.32 -6.79
N PRO A 105 1.35 10.97 -7.69
CA PRO A 105 1.10 9.58 -8.05
C PRO A 105 2.22 8.93 -8.88
N PHE A 106 3.16 9.70 -9.44
CA PHE A 106 4.28 9.18 -10.24
C PHE A 106 5.52 8.86 -9.41
N SER A 107 5.54 9.29 -8.13
CA SER A 107 6.59 8.99 -7.16
C SER A 107 6.18 7.93 -6.12
N SER A 108 5.10 7.18 -6.39
CA SER A 108 4.60 6.15 -5.49
C SER A 108 5.66 5.10 -5.15
N PRO A 109 5.78 4.68 -3.88
CA PRO A 109 6.69 3.61 -3.48
C PRO A 109 6.18 2.21 -3.88
N PHE A 110 4.94 2.09 -4.38
CA PHE A 110 4.31 0.80 -4.68
C PHE A 110 4.51 0.34 -6.13
N GLY A 111 5.18 1.14 -6.97
CA GLY A 111 5.42 0.84 -8.37
C GLY A 111 6.75 1.42 -8.89
N PRO A 112 7.09 1.16 -10.16
CA PRO A 112 8.27 1.74 -10.78
C PRO A 112 8.24 3.28 -10.74
N LYS A 113 9.39 3.91 -10.44
CA LYS A 113 9.51 5.38 -10.44
C LYS A 113 9.10 5.96 -11.78
N GLY A 114 8.32 7.05 -11.75
CA GLY A 114 7.85 7.74 -12.95
C GLY A 114 6.61 7.11 -13.60
N THR A 115 6.05 6.04 -13.02
CA THR A 115 4.79 5.44 -13.49
C THR A 115 3.65 5.81 -12.56
N PHE A 116 2.45 5.95 -13.13
CA PHE A 116 1.26 6.28 -12.35
C PHE A 116 0.94 5.14 -11.37
N CYS A 117 0.64 5.50 -10.12
CA CYS A 117 0.32 4.54 -9.08
C CYS A 117 -0.95 3.72 -9.40
N THR A 118 -0.83 2.40 -9.46
CA THR A 118 -1.93 1.44 -9.62
C THR A 118 -2.22 0.61 -8.37
N ALA A 119 -1.62 0.99 -7.23
CA ALA A 119 -1.84 0.31 -5.96
C ALA A 119 -3.31 0.36 -5.55
N ALA A 120 -3.77 -0.69 -4.86
CA ALA A 120 -5.13 -0.74 -4.33
C ALA A 120 -5.41 0.47 -3.41
N VAL A 121 -6.66 0.94 -3.39
CA VAL A 121 -7.07 2.17 -2.70
C VAL A 121 -6.65 2.23 -1.23
N TRP A 122 -6.69 1.11 -0.51
CA TRP A 122 -6.29 1.02 0.90
C TRP A 122 -4.78 1.16 1.12
N SER A 123 -3.96 1.04 0.07
CA SER A 123 -2.51 1.29 0.15
C SER A 123 -2.21 2.76 0.45
N CYS A 124 -3.14 3.68 0.17
CA CYS A 124 -3.00 5.09 0.53
C CYS A 124 -2.86 5.29 2.05
N LEU A 125 -3.43 4.41 2.87
CA LEU A 125 -3.39 4.50 4.35
C LEU A 125 -1.97 4.36 4.92
N VAL A 126 -1.05 3.79 4.13
CA VAL A 126 0.36 3.56 4.47
C VAL A 126 1.30 4.25 3.47
N CYS A 127 0.78 5.19 2.67
CA CYS A 127 1.56 5.89 1.66
C CYS A 127 2.13 7.19 2.24
N PRO A 128 3.44 7.47 2.12
CA PRO A 128 4.01 8.73 2.60
C PRO A 128 3.58 9.94 1.75
N LEU A 129 3.01 9.70 0.57
CA LEU A 129 2.50 10.75 -0.32
C LEU A 129 1.01 11.06 -0.09
N ALA A 130 0.33 10.28 0.74
CA ALA A 130 -1.08 10.48 1.06
C ALA A 130 -1.25 11.56 2.12
N VAL A 131 -2.18 12.48 1.86
CA VAL A 131 -2.66 13.48 2.81
C VAL A 131 -4.14 13.23 3.06
N ILE A 132 -4.47 12.92 4.31
CA ILE A 132 -5.82 12.63 4.77
C ILE A 132 -6.34 13.86 5.51
N THR A 133 -7.40 14.45 4.96
CA THR A 133 -8.11 15.62 5.48
C THR A 133 -9.50 15.23 5.98
N PRO A 134 -10.23 16.09 6.71
CA PRO A 134 -11.60 15.83 7.15
C PRO A 134 -12.53 15.43 5.98
N SER A 135 -12.36 16.07 4.83
CA SER A 135 -13.07 15.78 3.57
C SER A 135 -12.96 14.31 3.10
N LYS A 136 -11.97 13.53 3.58
CA LYS A 136 -11.80 12.11 3.24
C LYS A 136 -12.50 11.14 4.19
N LEU A 137 -12.97 11.61 5.34
CA LEU A 137 -13.56 10.74 6.35
C LEU A 137 -14.77 9.93 5.86
N PRO A 138 -15.72 10.47 5.08
CA PRO A 138 -16.82 9.66 4.56
C PRO A 138 -16.35 8.48 3.71
N ALA A 139 -15.37 8.70 2.82
CA ALA A 139 -14.80 7.63 1.99
C ALA A 139 -14.06 6.58 2.83
N LEU A 140 -13.31 7.02 3.85
CA LEU A 140 -12.59 6.14 4.76
C LEU A 140 -13.52 5.30 5.66
N MET A 141 -14.67 5.84 6.07
CA MET A 141 -15.70 5.09 6.79
C MET A 141 -16.37 4.04 5.91
N ARG A 142 -16.62 4.35 4.63
CA ARG A 142 -17.11 3.36 3.67
C ARG A 142 -16.07 2.25 3.46
N LEU A 143 -14.78 2.60 3.35
CA LEU A 143 -13.68 1.63 3.32
C LEU A 143 -13.68 0.74 4.56
N GLU A 144 -13.80 1.31 5.76
CA GLU A 144 -13.87 0.55 7.01
C GLU A 144 -15.02 -0.47 6.99
N GLY A 145 -16.20 -0.05 6.54
CA GLY A 145 -17.37 -0.93 6.35
C GLY A 145 -17.07 -2.10 5.41
N TYR A 146 -16.51 -1.81 4.23
CA TYR A 146 -16.12 -2.87 3.28
C TYR A 146 -15.09 -3.84 3.86
N LEU A 147 -14.04 -3.34 4.52
CA LEU A 147 -13.03 -4.20 5.14
C LEU A 147 -13.66 -5.11 6.21
N ARG A 148 -14.62 -4.58 6.97
CA ARG A 148 -15.39 -5.37 7.95
C ARG A 148 -16.20 -6.46 7.27
N ASP A 149 -16.89 -6.16 6.19
CA ASP A 149 -17.71 -7.13 5.47
C ASP A 149 -16.86 -8.26 4.86
N GLN A 150 -15.64 -7.95 4.40
CA GLN A 150 -14.70 -8.96 3.90
C GLN A 150 -14.31 -10.00 4.98
N SER A 151 -14.47 -9.70 6.27
CA SER A 151 -14.18 -10.68 7.33
C SER A 151 -15.11 -11.89 7.33
N ALA A 152 -16.29 -11.77 6.72
CA ALA A 152 -17.21 -12.89 6.55
C ALA A 152 -16.83 -13.81 5.37
N ALA A 153 -16.01 -13.34 4.43
CA ALA A 153 -15.69 -14.05 3.19
C ALA A 153 -14.43 -14.92 3.27
N VAL A 154 -13.54 -14.66 4.23
CA VAL A 154 -12.25 -15.35 4.37
C VAL A 154 -12.00 -15.77 5.83
N THR A 155 -11.01 -16.63 6.06
CA THR A 155 -10.61 -17.00 7.43
C THR A 155 -10.03 -15.79 8.18
N GLN A 156 -10.11 -15.79 9.51
CA GLN A 156 -9.58 -14.69 10.33
C GLN A 156 -8.08 -14.44 10.08
N THR A 157 -7.28 -15.50 9.95
CA THR A 157 -5.84 -15.39 9.65
C THR A 157 -5.60 -14.73 8.29
N GLU A 158 -6.38 -15.12 7.29
CA GLU A 158 -6.27 -14.55 5.95
C GLU A 158 -6.74 -13.09 5.91
N TRP A 159 -7.84 -12.79 6.60
CA TRP A 159 -8.32 -11.42 6.76
C TRP A 159 -7.26 -10.52 7.41
N LEU A 160 -6.66 -10.96 8.52
CA LEU A 160 -5.61 -10.21 9.20
C LEU A 160 -4.38 -10.00 8.31
N ARG A 161 -4.04 -11.00 7.49
CA ARG A 161 -2.92 -10.91 6.54
C ARG A 161 -3.18 -9.89 5.43
N ILE A 162 -4.39 -9.85 4.87
CA ILE A 162 -4.73 -9.01 3.71
C ILE A 162 -5.13 -7.59 4.16
N TYR A 163 -6.05 -7.51 5.12
CA TYR A 163 -6.74 -6.27 5.50
C TYR A 163 -6.31 -5.70 6.85
N GLY A 164 -5.69 -6.52 7.71
CA GLY A 164 -5.27 -6.13 9.06
C GLY A 164 -4.44 -4.84 9.11
N PRO A 165 -3.42 -4.65 8.25
CA PRO A 165 -2.65 -3.40 8.23
C PRO A 165 -3.51 -2.16 7.96
N ALA A 166 -4.42 -2.22 6.98
CA ALA A 166 -5.33 -1.13 6.65
C ALA A 166 -6.32 -0.85 7.79
N TRP A 167 -6.87 -1.92 8.39
CA TRP A 167 -7.78 -1.83 9.53
C TRP A 167 -7.13 -1.11 10.72
N VAL A 168 -5.90 -1.50 11.08
CA VAL A 168 -5.15 -0.88 12.17
C VAL A 168 -4.89 0.61 11.88
N GLN A 169 -4.51 0.96 10.65
CA GLN A 169 -4.30 2.37 10.27
C GLN A 169 -5.57 3.19 10.47
N LEU A 170 -6.71 2.73 9.94
CA LEU A 170 -8.00 3.43 10.07
C LEU A 170 -8.39 3.61 11.53
N THR A 171 -8.49 2.50 12.27
CA THR A 171 -9.12 2.48 13.60
C THR A 171 -8.24 2.98 14.72
N THR A 172 -6.91 2.86 14.58
CA THR A 172 -5.97 3.20 15.67
C THR A 172 -5.14 4.45 15.40
N ARG A 173 -4.97 4.86 14.13
CA ARG A 173 -4.08 5.97 13.76
C ARG A 173 -4.77 7.13 13.07
N ILE A 174 -5.77 6.88 12.24
CA ILE A 174 -6.42 7.91 11.43
C ILE A 174 -7.65 8.46 12.16
N PHE A 175 -8.69 7.65 12.42
CA PHE A 175 -9.91 8.16 13.06
C PHE A 175 -9.67 8.84 14.41
N PRO A 176 -8.79 8.34 15.30
CA PRO A 176 -8.53 9.00 16.58
C PRO A 176 -7.86 10.38 16.48
N LYS A 177 -7.42 10.81 15.30
CA LYS A 177 -6.82 12.14 15.08
C LYS A 177 -7.85 13.24 14.85
N PHE A 178 -9.10 12.88 14.53
CA PHE A 178 -10.15 13.84 14.24
C PHE A 178 -11.02 14.06 15.47
N ALA A 179 -11.57 15.27 15.60
CA ALA A 179 -12.53 15.57 16.65
C ALA A 179 -13.83 14.76 16.46
N GLU A 180 -14.49 14.41 17.56
CA GLU A 180 -15.71 13.60 17.53
C GLU A 180 -16.84 14.26 16.71
N SER A 181 -16.93 15.60 16.73
CA SER A 181 -17.90 16.35 15.91
C SER A 181 -17.69 16.13 14.41
N VAL A 182 -16.43 16.07 13.98
CA VAL A 182 -16.05 15.86 12.57
C VAL A 182 -16.32 14.40 12.17
N ILE A 183 -16.06 13.44 13.06
CA ILE A 183 -16.42 12.04 12.86
C ILE A 183 -17.94 11.87 12.78
N ALA A 184 -18.72 12.53 13.65
CA ALA A 184 -20.18 12.47 13.62
C ALA A 184 -20.77 13.08 12.33
N GLU A 185 -20.21 14.19 11.86
CA GLU A 185 -20.55 14.79 10.57
C GLU A 185 -20.33 13.81 9.41
N ALA A 186 -19.13 13.23 9.33
CA ALA A 186 -18.77 12.29 8.27
C ALA A 186 -19.68 11.05 8.28
N ARG A 187 -20.05 10.56 9.47
CA ARG A 187 -20.99 9.44 9.60
C ARG A 187 -22.36 9.76 9.01
N ARG A 188 -22.90 10.95 9.28
CA ARG A 188 -24.19 11.37 8.72
C ARG A 188 -24.14 11.41 7.19
N ILE A 189 -23.05 11.93 6.62
CA ILE A 189 -22.85 11.96 5.16
C ILE A 189 -22.87 10.53 4.58
N VAL A 190 -22.25 9.56 5.26
CA VAL A 190 -22.28 8.16 4.81
C VAL A 190 -23.69 7.57 4.87
N GLU A 191 -24.42 7.83 5.95
CA GLU A 191 -25.81 7.36 6.14
C GLU A 191 -26.76 7.93 5.08
N GLU A 192 -26.56 9.19 4.66
CA GLU A 192 -27.31 9.84 3.58
C GLU A 192 -26.95 9.29 2.18
N ASN A 193 -25.81 8.62 2.03
CA ASN A 193 -25.26 8.19 0.74
C ASN A 193 -24.96 6.67 0.68
N LEU A 194 -25.70 5.86 1.45
CA LEU A 194 -25.50 4.41 1.55
C LEU A 194 -25.58 3.69 0.19
N ASP A 195 -26.38 4.22 -0.75
CA ASP A 195 -26.62 3.62 -2.06
C ASP A 195 -25.50 3.88 -3.09
N LEU A 196 -24.52 4.75 -2.77
CA LEU A 196 -23.41 4.97 -3.70
C LEU A 196 -22.53 3.71 -3.78
N PRO A 197 -22.14 3.27 -5.00
CA PRO A 197 -21.21 2.16 -5.15
C PRO A 197 -19.83 2.56 -4.62
N MET A 198 -19.16 1.58 -4.01
CA MET A 198 -17.79 1.71 -3.55
C MET A 198 -16.85 1.55 -4.75
N PRO A 199 -15.94 2.50 -5.02
CA PRO A 199 -15.01 2.41 -6.15
C PRO A 199 -13.84 1.48 -5.79
N ILE A 200 -14.15 0.23 -5.46
CA ILE A 200 -13.19 -0.82 -5.07
C ILE A 200 -13.46 -2.08 -5.92
N GLU A 201 -13.94 -1.92 -7.15
CA GLU A 201 -13.96 -3.05 -8.06
C GLU A 201 -12.51 -3.58 -8.21
N PRO A 202 -12.29 -4.90 -8.05
CA PRO A 202 -10.99 -5.47 -8.30
C PRO A 202 -10.60 -5.11 -9.74
N LEU A 203 -9.37 -4.64 -9.96
CA LEU A 203 -8.78 -4.74 -11.28
C LEU A 203 -8.72 -6.23 -11.58
N GLU A 204 -9.71 -6.72 -12.34
CA GLU A 204 -9.72 -8.10 -12.83
C GLU A 204 -8.38 -8.35 -13.52
N SER A 205 -7.68 -9.38 -13.06
CA SER A 205 -6.39 -9.84 -13.57
C SER A 205 -6.51 -10.51 -14.92
#